data_AF-A0A485C1B9-F1
#
_entry.id   AF-A0A485C1B9-F1
#
_cell.length_a   1.000
_cell.length_b   1.000
_cell.length_c   1.000
_cell.angle_alpha   90.00
_cell.angle_beta   90.00
_cell.angle_gamma   90.00
#
_symmetry.space_group_name_H-M   'P 1'
#
loop_
_entity.id
_entity.type
_entity.pdbx_description
1 polymer ?
#
loop_
_entity_poly.entity_id
_entity_poly.type
_entity_poly.pdbx_seq_one_letter_code
_entity_poly.pdbx_strand_id
1 'polypeptide(L)' 'MKKLALSLSLALALSSVSTVFAAIPQKVRIGTDPTYAPFESKNAQGELIGF' A
#
# COMPACT_ATOMS: atom_id res chain seq x y z
N MET A 1 -44.84 4.49 -1.08
CA MET A 1 -43.83 3.97 -2.04
C MET A 1 -42.66 4.93 -2.29
N LYS A 2 -42.87 6.25 -2.43
CA LYS A 2 -41.78 7.23 -2.67
C LYS A 2 -40.66 7.23 -1.60
N LYS A 3 -41.01 7.06 -0.32
CA LYS A 3 -40.04 6.99 0.80
C LYS A 3 -39.17 5.73 0.76
N LEU A 4 -39.74 4.60 0.32
CA LEU A 4 -39.02 3.33 0.17
C LEU A 4 -38.04 3.36 -0.99
N ALA A 5 -38.45 3.97 -2.12
CA ALA A 5 -37.54 4.20 -3.24
C ALA A 5 -36.35 5.06 -2.82
N LEU A 6 -36.60 6.16 -2.09
CA LEU A 6 -35.53 7.03 -1.60
C LEU A 6 -34.58 6.32 -0.61
N SER A 7 -35.12 5.56 0.35
CA SER A 7 -34.29 4.82 1.31
C SER A 7 -33.48 3.71 0.64
N LEU A 8 -34.05 3.05 -0.37
CA LEU A 8 -33.36 2.01 -1.13
C LEU A 8 -32.25 2.61 -1.99
N SER A 9 -32.50 3.73 -2.68
CA SER A 9 -31.48 4.47 -3.43
C SER A 9 -30.33 4.93 -2.53
N LEU A 10 -30.64 5.41 -1.33
CA LEU A 10 -29.62 5.83 -0.36
C LEU A 10 -28.80 4.65 0.16
N ALA A 11 -29.44 3.53 0.49
CA ALA A 11 -28.74 2.31 0.92
C ALA A 11 -27.82 1.76 -0.18
N LEU A 12 -28.28 1.74 -1.44
CA LEU A 12 -27.45 1.35 -2.58
C LEU A 12 -26.26 2.30 -2.75
N ALA A 13 -26.47 3.61 -2.64
CA ALA A 13 -25.41 4.62 -2.77
C ALA A 13 -24.37 4.53 -1.64
N LEU A 14 -24.76 4.16 -0.41
CA LEU A 14 -23.80 3.94 0.68
C LEU A 14 -23.07 2.61 0.53
N SER A 15 -23.73 1.57 0.01
CA SER A 15 -23.12 0.25 -0.23
C SER A 15 -22.13 0.22 -1.41
N SER A 16 -22.26 1.15 -2.36
CA SER A 16 -21.33 1.29 -3.48
C SER A 16 -20.01 1.96 -3.10
N VAL A 17 -19.91 2.53 -1.90
CA VAL A 17 -18.64 3.01 -1.31
C VAL A 17 -17.93 1.86 -0.59
N SER A 18 -17.87 0.69 -1.24
CA SER A 18 -17.03 -0.40 -0.77
C SER A 18 -15.61 -0.07 -1.20
N THR A 19 -14.82 0.43 -0.25
CA THR A 19 -13.35 0.55 -0.29
C THR A 19 -12.78 1.81 -0.97
N VAL A 20 -12.62 2.88 -0.17
CA VAL A 20 -11.48 3.79 -0.39
C VAL A 20 -10.24 3.02 0.06
N PHE A 21 -9.68 2.18 -0.81
CA PHE A 21 -8.37 1.61 -0.57
C PHE A 21 -7.37 2.77 -0.57
N ALA A 22 -6.74 3.04 0.57
CA ALA A 22 -5.51 3.81 0.55
C ALA A 22 -4.55 3.11 -0.41
N ALA A 23 -3.93 3.86 -1.33
CA ALA A 23 -2.99 3.28 -2.27
C ALA A 23 -1.88 2.56 -1.49
N ILE A 24 -1.86 1.22 -1.55
CA ILE A 24 -0.78 0.44 -0.95
C ILE A 24 0.48 0.77 -1.75
N PRO A 25 1.56 1.27 -1.12
CA PRO A 25 2.76 1.63 -1.84
C PRO A 25 3.33 0.39 -2.52
N GLN A 26 3.41 0.44 -3.85
CA GLN A 26 4.00 -0.63 -4.66
C GLN A 26 5.53 -0.75 -4.43
N LYS A 27 6.14 0.29 -3.83
CA LYS A 27 7.57 0.37 -3.56
C LYS A 27 7.78 0.99 -2.19
N VAL A 28 8.57 0.31 -1.36
CA VAL A 28 9.11 0.84 -0.10
C VAL A 28 10.57 1.20 -0.35
N ARG A 29 10.98 2.39 0.07
CA ARG A 29 12.39 2.83 0.02
C ARG A 29 12.95 2.79 1.43
N ILE A 30 14.02 2.02 1.62
CA ILE A 30 14.71 1.90 2.90
C ILE A 30 16.09 2.52 2.72
N GLY A 31 16.41 3.51 3.57
CA GLY A 31 17.73 4.11 3.62
C GLY A 31 18.60 3.34 4.60
N THR A 32 19.80 2.98 4.18
CA THR A 32 20.69 2.11 4.93
C THR A 32 22.16 2.51 4.73
N ASP A 33 23.05 2.01 5.60
CA ASP A 33 24.49 2.23 5.52
C ASP A 33 25.19 0.95 5.01
N PRO A 34 25.62 0.91 3.73
CA PRO A 34 26.20 -0.27 3.11
C PRO A 34 27.69 -0.47 3.46
N THR A 35 28.15 0.08 4.59
CA THR A 35 29.53 -0.09 5.09
C THR A 35 29.62 -1.06 6.28
N TYR A 36 28.50 -1.62 6.74
CA TYR A 36 28.43 -2.44 7.94
C TYR A 36 28.33 -3.95 7.65
N ALA A 37 29.41 -4.53 7.13
CA ALA A 37 29.50 -5.97 6.94
C ALA A 37 29.50 -6.74 8.29
N PRO A 38 28.93 -7.97 8.35
CA PRO A 38 28.33 -8.75 7.26
C PRO A 38 26.84 -8.47 7.06
N PHE A 39 26.26 -7.53 7.81
CA PHE A 39 24.82 -7.26 7.80
C PHE A 39 24.40 -6.51 6.53
N GLU A 40 25.25 -5.62 6.02
CA GLU A 40 24.98 -4.89 4.80
C GLU A 40 26.28 -4.44 4.11
N SER A 41 26.39 -4.70 2.81
CA SER A 41 27.52 -4.26 1.98
C SER A 41 27.16 -4.22 0.49
N LYS A 42 28.04 -3.65 -0.34
CA LYS A 42 27.92 -3.73 -1.80
C LYS A 42 28.86 -4.79 -2.37
N ASN A 43 28.36 -5.66 -3.22
CA ASN A 43 29.22 -6.56 -4.00
C ASN A 43 29.95 -5.79 -5.12
N ALA A 44 30.81 -6.48 -5.88
CA ALA A 44 31.58 -5.88 -6.97
C ALA A 44 30.71 -5.30 -8.11
N GLN A 45 29.46 -5.75 -8.21
CA GLN A 45 28.45 -5.30 -9.18
C GLN A 45 27.66 -4.09 -8.65
N GLY A 46 27.89 -3.68 -7.40
CA GLY A 46 27.21 -2.56 -6.74
C GLY A 46 25.86 -2.91 -6.11
N GLU A 47 25.50 -4.20 -6.06
CA GLU A 47 24.25 -4.68 -5.48
C GLU A 47 24.37 -4.76 -3.95
N LEU A 48 23.28 -4.44 -3.26
CA LEU A 48 23.20 -4.55 -1.82
C LEU A 48 23.09 -6.03 -1.40
N ILE A 49 24.03 -6.49 -0.57
CA ILE A 49 24.09 -7.86 -0.03
C ILE A 49 24.21 -7.82 1.50
N GLY A 50 23.78 -8.88 2.19
CA GLY A 50 23.75 -8.91 3.65
C GLY A 50 22.92 -10.06 4.22
N PHE A 51 22.89 -10.17 5.55
CA PHE A 51 22.07 -11.15 6.28
C PHE A 51 20.62 -10.66 6.45
#